data_AF-D8Q8E6-F1
#
_entry.id   AF-D8Q8E6-F1
#
_cell.length_a   1.000
_cell.length_b   1.000
_cell.length_c   1.000
_cell.angle_alpha   90.00
_cell.angle_beta   90.00
_cell.angle_gamma   90.00
#
_symmetry.space_group_name_H-M   'P 1'
#
loop_
_entity.id
_entity.type
_entity.pdbx_description
1 polymer ?
#
loop_
_entity_poly.entity_id
_entity_poly.type
_entity_poly.pdbx_seq_one_letter_code
_entity_poly.pdbx_strand_id
1 'polypeptide(L)' 'FPSRRLLKPGPLLTPDGYEEYTVDRIVDEKRSRKSVKYLVRWVGYGQEDDTWLPAAEL' A
#
# COMPACT_ATOMS: atom_id res chain seq x y z
N PHE A 1 -12.31 -14.41 -22.06
CA PHE A 1 -11.16 -13.48 -21.96
C PHE A 1 -10.79 -13.30 -20.49
N PRO A 2 -9.90 -14.10 -19.88
CA PRO A 2 -9.54 -13.88 -18.48
C PRO A 2 -8.42 -12.84 -18.43
N SER A 3 -8.73 -11.63 -18.90
CA SER A 3 -7.74 -10.60 -19.21
C SER A 3 -8.04 -9.36 -18.38
N ARG A 4 -7.94 -9.49 -17.06
CA ARG A 4 -7.86 -8.37 -16.12
C ARG A 4 -7.12 -8.80 -14.85
N ARG A 5 -5.95 -9.42 -15.01
CA ARG A 5 -4.90 -9.23 -14.00
C ARG A 5 -4.41 -7.81 -14.23
N LEU A 6 -4.93 -6.87 -13.45
CA LEU A 6 -4.41 -5.51 -13.44
C LEU A 6 -2.90 -5.63 -13.27
N LEU A 7 -2.15 -5.08 -14.23
CA LEU A 7 -0.71 -4.87 -14.07
C LEU A 7 -0.60 -3.90 -12.91
N LYS A 8 -0.50 -4.46 -11.70
CA LYS A 8 -0.14 -3.78 -10.47
C LYS A 8 0.89 -2.71 -10.84
N PRO A 9 0.58 -1.40 -10.71
CA PRO A 9 1.53 -0.35 -11.07
C PRO A 9 2.86 -0.68 -10.41
N GLY A 10 3.87 -1.02 -11.21
CA GLY A 10 5.14 -1.52 -10.67
C GLY A 10 5.63 -0.57 -9.57
N PRO A 11 6.23 -1.08 -8.48
CA PRO A 11 6.77 -0.24 -7.43
C PRO A 11 7.59 0.90 -8.06
N LEU A 12 7.36 2.12 -7.59
CA LEU A 12 8.20 3.26 -7.93
C LEU A 12 9.55 3.00 -7.27
N LEU A 13 10.47 2.40 -8.01
CA LEU A 13 11.85 2.27 -7.58
C LEU A 13 12.46 3.67 -7.51
N THR A 14 12.79 4.10 -6.29
CA THR A 14 13.65 5.28 -6.13
C THR A 14 15.03 5.00 -6.73
N PRO A 15 15.80 6.05 -7.07
CA PRO A 15 17.18 5.90 -7.52
C PRO A 15 18.06 5.13 -6.50
N ASP A 16 17.66 5.08 -5.23
CA ASP A 16 18.28 4.32 -4.16
C ASP A 16 17.86 2.84 -4.09
N GLY A 17 16.95 2.39 -4.97
CA GLY A 17 16.48 1.01 -5.06
C GLY A 17 15.38 0.64 -4.07
N TYR A 18 14.74 1.61 -3.41
CA TYR A 18 13.60 1.36 -2.54
C TYR A 18 12.30 1.37 -3.34
N GLU A 19 11.39 0.46 -2.99
CA GLU A 19 10.07 0.33 -3.61
C GLU A 19 9.10 1.32 -2.94
N GLU A 20 8.90 2.49 -3.54
CA GLU A 20 7.84 3.42 -3.14
C GLU A 20 6.54 3.11 -3.88
N TYR A 21 5.43 3.25 -3.20
CA TYR A 21 4.11 3.02 -3.78
C TYR A 21 3.23 4.23 -3.50
N THR A 22 2.47 4.67 -4.50
CA THR A 22 1.59 5.83 -4.34
C THR A 22 0.40 5.46 -3.47
N VAL A 23 0.31 6.06 -2.28
CA VAL A 23 -0.84 5.93 -1.39
C VAL A 23 -2.03 6.70 -1.97
N ASP A 24 -3.14 6.01 -2.20
CA ASP A 24 -4.43 6.63 -2.56
C ASP A 24 -5.03 7.27 -1.32
N ARG A 25 -5.16 6.47 -0.25
CA ARG A 25 -5.71 6.87 1.04
C ARG A 25 -5.44 5.84 2.11
N ILE A 26 -5.48 6.31 3.36
CA ILE A 26 -5.62 5.43 4.52
C ILE A 26 -7.07 4.96 4.60
N VAL A 27 -7.27 3.66 4.48
CA VAL A 27 -8.58 3.01 4.58
C VAL A 27 -8.99 2.86 6.03
N ASP A 28 -8.04 2.48 6.86
CA ASP A 28 -8.29 2.08 8.24
C ASP A 28 -7.07 2.35 9.12
N GLU A 29 -7.30 2.57 10.41
CA GLU A 29 -6.25 2.73 11.42
C GLU A 29 -6.49 1.69 12.50
N LYS A 30 -5.50 0.82 12.71
CA LYS A 30 -5.48 -0.13 13.80
C LYS A 30 -4.48 0.29 14.85
N ARG A 31 -5.00 0.86 15.93
CA ARG A 31 -4.21 1.23 17.11
C ARG A 31 -4.13 0.07 18.09
N SER A 32 -2.91 -0.38 18.36
CA SER A 32 -2.61 -1.41 19.35
C SER A 32 -1.79 -0.83 20.49
N ARG A 33 -1.79 -1.50 21.65
CA ARG A 33 -1.22 -1.00 22.93
C ARG A 33 0.25 -0.53 22.86
N LYS A 34 1.00 -0.94 21.83
CA LYS A 34 2.40 -0.55 21.58
C LYS A 34 2.70 -0.13 20.14
N SER A 35 1.74 -0.18 19.21
CA SER A 35 2.01 0.08 17.79
C SER A 35 0.74 0.51 17.08
N VAL A 36 0.87 1.45 16.17
CA VAL A 36 -0.20 1.87 15.26
C VAL A 36 0.11 1.31 13.88
N LYS A 37 -0.90 0.74 13.21
CA LYS A 37 -0.81 0.31 11.82
C LYS A 37 -1.91 0.99 11.04
N TYR A 38 -1.61 1.39 9.81
CA TYR A 38 -2.55 1.96 8.88
C TYR A 38 -2.76 0.99 7.72
N LEU A 39 -4.02 0.79 7.36
CA LEU A 39 -4.37 0.09 6.14
C LEU A 39 -4.26 1.09 5.00
N VAL A 40 -3.21 0.93 4.20
CA VAL A 40 -2.90 1.79 3.08
C VAL A 40 -3.54 1.20 1.85
N ARG A 41 -4.38 1.99 1.17
CA ARG A 41 -4.82 1.69 -0.18
C ARG A 41 -3.89 2.34 -1.18
N TRP A 42 -3.46 1.57 -2.15
CA TRP A 42 -2.55 2.04 -3.20
C TRP A 42 -3.34 2.55 -4.40
N VAL A 43 -2.85 3.61 -5.05
CA VAL A 43 -3.51 4.19 -6.24
C VAL A 43 -3.48 3.18 -7.39
N GLY A 44 -4.65 2.89 -7.96
CA GLY A 44 -4.79 1.91 -9.05
C GLY A 44 -4.83 0.45 -8.58
N TYR A 45 -4.83 0.22 -7.27
CA TYR A 45 -4.96 -1.10 -6.66
C TYR A 45 -6.32 -1.27 -5.96
N GLY A 46 -6.83 -2.49 -5.97
CA GLY A 46 -8.10 -2.83 -5.30
C GLY A 46 -7.93 -3.04 -3.80
N GLN A 47 -9.05 -3.20 -3.10
CA GLN A 47 -9.05 -3.54 -1.66
C GLN A 47 -8.31 -4.86 -1.35
N GLU A 48 -8.15 -5.72 -2.36
CA GLU A 48 -7.37 -6.96 -2.29
C GLU A 48 -5.85 -6.75 -2.12
N ASP A 49 -5.34 -5.58 -2.49
CA ASP A 49 -3.92 -5.21 -2.39
C ASP A 49 -3.66 -4.22 -1.25
N ASP A 50 -4.70 -3.85 -0.48
CA ASP A 50 -4.51 -2.98 0.68
C ASP A 50 -3.55 -3.63 1.67
N THR A 51 -2.57 -2.86 2.12
CA THR A 51 -1.50 -3.37 2.98
C THR A 51 -1.48 -2.64 4.31
N TRP A 52 -1.32 -3.40 5.40
CA TRP A 52 -1.16 -2.82 6.74
C TRP A 52 0.29 -2.40 6.96
N LEU A 53 0.56 -1.10 6.91
CA LEU A 53 1.87 -0.54 7.23
C LEU A 53 1.90 0.01 8.66
N PRO A 54 2.98 -0.20 9.41
CA PRO A 54 3.13 0.46 10.69
C PRO A 54 3.27 1.98 10.48
N ALA A 55 2.68 2.76 11.39
CA ALA A 55 2.75 4.23 11.37
C ALA A 55 4.18 4.81 11.42
N ALA A 56 5.18 3.98 11.72
CA ALA A 56 6.58 4.38 11.74
C ALA A 56 7.24 4.34 10.36
N GLU A 57 6.63 3.63 9.39
CA GLU A 57 7.15 3.43 8.03
C GLU A 57 6.33 4.22 6.98
N LEU A 58 5.46 5.12 7.44
CA LEU A 58 4.57 5.96 6.61
C LEU A 58 4.91 7.42 6.83
#